data_AF-A0A8E2E402-F1
#
_entry.id   AF-A0A8E2E402-F1
#
_cell.length_a   1.000
_cell.length_b   1.000
_cell.length_c   1.000
_cell.angle_alpha   90.00
_cell.angle_beta   90.00
_cell.angle_gamma   90.00
#
_symmetry.space_group_name_H-M   'P 1'
#
loop_
_entity.id
_entity.type
_entity.pdbx_description
1 polymer ?
#
loop_
_entity_poly.entity_id
_entity_poly.type
_entity_poly.pdbx_seq_one_letter_code
_entity_poly.pdbx_strand_id
1 'polypeptide(L)'
;MVLAASKSNVAAALKFLSKVRGGLPTLEQIRATPSQSLSTAYQSAKKAALEENKTTILGVSLTDVHIFELESRGTSEPWFSFAHSFTMGVAPEGLIIWQAWGEHGYRLDEWVARDGSRLRSWDEGDSFVRDFERLVSGKGVFNAKRNMLYKRCFDVDIFKICGPKGPERPVVPKFEAWIRLHVLEDVKVEDIAKFTFSKGEFVG
;
A
#
# COMPACT_ATOMS: atom_id res chain seq x y z
N MET A 1 -10.17 -7.86 10.12
CA MET A 1 -10.40 -6.79 9.14
C MET A 1 -11.44 -7.29 8.15
N VAL A 2 -12.59 -6.65 8.11
CA VAL A 2 -13.72 -7.04 7.26
C VAL A 2 -13.77 -6.05 6.10
N LEU A 3 -13.58 -6.54 4.88
CA LEU A 3 -13.75 -5.72 3.67
C LEU A 3 -15.19 -5.93 3.17
N ALA A 4 -15.94 -4.83 3.16
CA ALA A 4 -17.31 -4.72 2.71
C ALA A 4 -17.34 -4.58 1.19
N ALA A 5 -17.80 -5.61 0.48
CA ALA A 5 -17.90 -5.56 -0.97
C ALA A 5 -18.75 -6.72 -1.51
N SER A 6 -19.20 -6.61 -2.77
CA SER A 6 -19.78 -7.76 -3.50
C SER A 6 -18.82 -8.95 -3.47
N LYS A 7 -19.33 -10.20 -3.61
CA LYS A 7 -18.47 -11.40 -3.60
C LYS A 7 -17.30 -11.30 -4.59
N SER A 8 -17.52 -10.70 -5.76
CA SER A 8 -16.47 -10.44 -6.75
C SER A 8 -15.43 -9.44 -6.25
N ASN A 9 -15.85 -8.38 -5.56
CA ASN A 9 -14.96 -7.37 -4.99
C ASN A 9 -14.18 -7.93 -3.78
N VAL A 10 -14.78 -8.75 -2.93
CA VAL A 10 -14.07 -9.45 -1.85
C VAL A 10 -13.02 -10.40 -2.43
N ALA A 11 -13.38 -11.17 -3.47
CA ALA A 11 -12.44 -12.05 -4.15
C ALA A 11 -11.29 -11.25 -4.80
N ALA A 12 -11.59 -10.12 -5.43
CA ALA A 12 -10.60 -9.22 -6.02
C ALA A 12 -9.68 -8.61 -4.95
N ALA A 13 -10.23 -8.14 -3.83
CA ALA A 13 -9.46 -7.58 -2.72
C ALA A 13 -8.56 -8.63 -2.06
N LEU A 14 -9.07 -9.85 -1.84
CA LEU A 14 -8.26 -10.97 -1.34
C LEU A 14 -7.18 -11.40 -2.34
N LYS A 15 -7.44 -11.26 -3.64
CA LYS A 15 -6.44 -11.52 -4.67
C LYS A 15 -5.40 -10.42 -4.73
N PHE A 16 -5.76 -9.15 -4.53
CA PHE A 16 -4.95 -7.96 -4.83
C PHE A 16 -3.47 -8.04 -4.36
N LEU A 17 -3.20 -8.65 -3.20
CA LEU A 17 -1.84 -8.78 -2.65
C LEU A 17 -1.46 -10.22 -2.29
N SER A 18 -2.29 -11.20 -2.65
CA SER A 18 -2.04 -12.59 -2.25
C SER A 18 -1.07 -13.28 -3.21
N LYS A 19 0.11 -13.66 -2.70
CA LYS A 19 1.07 -14.51 -3.43
C LYS A 19 0.42 -15.83 -3.88
N VAL A 20 -0.29 -16.50 -2.98
CA VAL A 20 -0.94 -17.79 -3.23
C VAL A 20 -2.07 -17.69 -4.27
N ARG A 21 -2.71 -16.53 -4.38
CA ARG A 21 -3.79 -16.29 -5.37
C ARG A 21 -3.32 -15.58 -6.64
N GLY A 22 -2.00 -15.47 -6.87
CA GLY A 22 -1.43 -14.84 -8.06
C GLY A 22 -1.70 -13.33 -8.13
N GLY A 23 -1.75 -12.67 -6.98
CA GLY A 23 -2.00 -11.23 -6.82
C GLY A 23 -0.79 -10.33 -6.99
N LEU A 24 0.40 -10.88 -6.73
CA LEU A 24 1.64 -10.14 -6.90
C LEU A 24 1.85 -9.82 -8.39
N PRO A 25 2.27 -8.59 -8.72
CA PRO A 25 2.47 -8.22 -10.11
C PRO A 25 3.62 -9.00 -10.74
N THR A 26 3.49 -9.31 -12.03
CA THR A 26 4.60 -9.81 -12.85
C THR A 26 5.29 -8.67 -13.60
N LEU A 27 6.52 -8.91 -14.06
CA LEU A 27 7.24 -7.92 -14.89
C LEU A 27 6.48 -7.60 -16.18
N GLU A 28 5.82 -8.60 -16.78
CA GLU A 28 4.97 -8.41 -17.96
C GLU A 28 3.80 -7.48 -17.66
N GLN A 29 3.10 -7.69 -16.53
CA GLN A 29 2.01 -6.81 -16.11
C GLN A 29 2.48 -5.38 -15.86
N ILE A 30 3.61 -5.22 -15.14
CA ILE A 30 4.20 -3.90 -14.87
C ILE A 30 4.53 -3.16 -16.17
N ARG A 31 5.04 -3.87 -17.19
CA ARG A 31 5.36 -3.28 -18.50
C ARG A 31 4.12 -2.97 -19.34
N ALA A 32 3.09 -3.80 -19.23
CA ALA A 32 1.85 -3.67 -20.01
C ALA A 32 0.89 -2.60 -19.45
N THR A 33 1.04 -2.22 -18.17
CA THR A 33 0.09 -1.32 -17.51
C THR A 33 0.79 -0.12 -16.86
N PRO A 34 0.30 1.11 -17.09
CA PRO A 34 0.90 2.30 -16.50
C PRO A 34 0.71 2.31 -14.97
N SER A 35 1.66 2.90 -14.27
CA SER A 35 1.53 3.17 -12.84
C SER A 35 0.34 4.10 -12.58
N GLN A 36 -0.48 3.77 -11.58
CA GLN A 36 -1.64 4.59 -11.21
C GLN A 36 -1.25 5.76 -10.30
N SER A 37 -2.07 6.82 -10.26
CA SER A 37 -1.87 7.96 -9.36
C SER A 37 -2.79 7.85 -8.15
N LEU A 38 -2.19 7.82 -6.95
CA LEU A 38 -2.95 7.89 -5.70
C LEU A 38 -3.64 9.25 -5.57
N SER A 39 -2.98 10.33 -5.98
CA SER A 39 -3.56 11.67 -5.94
C SER A 39 -4.84 11.77 -6.74
N THR A 40 -4.88 11.24 -7.97
CA THR A 40 -6.11 11.26 -8.76
C THR A 40 -7.24 10.51 -8.06
N ALA A 41 -7.00 9.28 -7.61
CA ALA A 41 -8.02 8.48 -6.93
C ALA A 41 -8.48 9.09 -5.60
N TYR A 42 -7.55 9.65 -4.82
CA TYR A 42 -7.85 10.33 -3.58
C TYR A 42 -8.67 11.61 -3.78
N GLN A 43 -8.36 12.43 -4.79
CA GLN A 43 -9.16 13.64 -5.08
C GLN A 43 -10.58 13.27 -5.52
N SER A 44 -10.74 12.24 -6.34
CA SER A 44 -12.06 11.72 -6.69
C SER A 44 -12.82 11.22 -5.46
N ALA A 45 -12.16 10.46 -4.59
CA ALA A 45 -12.76 9.95 -3.34
C ALA A 45 -13.14 11.09 -2.38
N LYS A 46 -12.26 12.09 -2.21
CA LYS A 46 -12.50 13.28 -1.38
C LYS A 46 -13.68 14.10 -1.90
N LYS A 47 -13.76 14.28 -3.22
CA LYS A 47 -14.90 14.94 -3.85
C LYS A 47 -16.22 14.20 -3.57
N ALA A 48 -16.25 12.89 -3.79
CA ALA A 48 -17.43 12.07 -3.51
C ALA A 48 -17.83 12.09 -2.03
N ALA A 49 -16.86 12.12 -1.12
CA ALA A 49 -17.11 12.27 0.31
C ALA A 49 -17.75 13.62 0.66
N LEU A 50 -17.23 14.72 0.12
CA LEU A 50 -17.70 16.07 0.45
C LEU A 50 -19.01 16.46 -0.25
N GLU A 51 -19.21 16.03 -1.50
CA GLU A 51 -20.34 16.44 -2.32
C GLU A 51 -21.50 15.44 -2.29
N GLU A 52 -21.20 14.15 -2.15
CA GLU A 52 -22.19 13.06 -2.27
C GLU A 52 -22.36 12.27 -0.97
N ASN A 53 -21.62 12.62 0.08
CA ASN A 53 -21.62 11.94 1.37
C ASN A 53 -21.27 10.43 1.26
N LYS A 54 -20.39 10.08 0.31
CA LYS A 54 -19.96 8.71 0.02
C LYS A 54 -18.67 8.33 0.72
N THR A 55 -18.54 7.06 1.09
CA THR A 55 -17.29 6.49 1.60
C THR A 55 -16.61 5.66 0.52
N THR A 56 -15.32 5.88 0.31
CA THR A 56 -14.49 5.15 -0.66
C THR A 56 -13.31 4.50 0.05
N ILE A 57 -13.05 3.22 -0.25
CA ILE A 57 -11.87 2.50 0.21
C ILE A 57 -10.87 2.36 -0.94
N LEU A 58 -9.63 2.78 -0.69
CA LEU A 58 -8.51 2.70 -1.62
C LEU A 58 -7.48 1.71 -1.10
N GLY A 59 -7.38 0.53 -1.69
CA GLY A 59 -6.24 -0.37 -1.52
C GLY A 59 -5.09 0.10 -2.42
N VAL A 60 -3.92 0.36 -1.84
CA VAL A 60 -2.75 0.89 -2.55
C VAL A 60 -1.60 -0.11 -2.45
N SER A 61 -0.96 -0.39 -3.58
CA SER A 61 0.21 -1.27 -3.67
C SER A 61 1.34 -0.52 -4.37
N LEU A 62 2.43 -0.26 -3.65
CA LEU A 62 3.69 0.23 -4.18
C LEU A 62 4.63 -0.94 -4.39
N THR A 63 5.16 -1.07 -5.60
CA THR A 63 6.13 -2.10 -5.98
C THR A 63 7.34 -1.42 -6.62
N ASP A 64 8.54 -1.81 -6.20
CA ASP A 64 9.76 -1.43 -6.92
C ASP A 64 9.91 -2.29 -8.17
N VAL A 65 9.95 -1.66 -9.34
CA VAL A 65 10.06 -2.35 -10.63
C VAL A 65 11.46 -2.92 -10.84
N HIS A 66 12.48 -2.27 -10.29
CA HIS A 66 13.85 -2.58 -10.65
C HIS A 66 14.28 -3.97 -10.17
N ILE A 67 13.74 -4.45 -9.04
CA ILE A 67 14.02 -5.81 -8.58
C ILE A 67 13.55 -6.89 -9.56
N PHE A 68 12.42 -6.67 -10.24
CA PHE A 68 11.92 -7.59 -11.27
C PHE A 68 12.81 -7.58 -12.52
N GLU A 69 13.37 -6.42 -12.86
CA GLU A 69 14.36 -6.33 -13.94
C GLU A 69 15.65 -7.07 -13.61
N LEU A 70 16.15 -6.93 -12.38
CA LEU A 70 17.33 -7.65 -11.90
C LEU A 70 17.07 -9.17 -11.84
N GLU A 71 15.89 -9.57 -11.36
CA GLU A 71 15.48 -10.97 -11.32
C GLU A 71 15.44 -11.58 -12.73
N SER A 72 14.88 -10.86 -13.71
CA SER A 72 14.85 -11.31 -15.12
C SER A 72 16.24 -11.52 -15.75
N ARG A 73 17.29 -10.97 -15.12
CA ARG A 73 18.70 -11.09 -15.52
C ARG A 73 19.50 -12.04 -14.62
N GLY A 74 18.87 -12.59 -13.58
CA GLY A 74 19.53 -13.46 -12.59
C GLY A 74 20.50 -12.71 -11.67
N THR A 75 20.30 -11.41 -11.43
CA THR A 75 21.22 -10.56 -10.64
C THR A 75 20.56 -9.85 -9.46
N SER A 76 19.37 -10.30 -9.04
CA SER A 76 18.63 -9.73 -7.89
C SER A 76 19.16 -10.15 -6.52
N GLU A 77 19.81 -11.31 -6.42
CA GLU A 77 20.25 -11.91 -5.14
C GLU A 77 21.12 -11.02 -4.24
N PRO A 78 22.00 -10.13 -4.74
CA PRO A 78 22.78 -9.26 -3.86
C PRO A 78 21.98 -8.09 -3.26
N TRP A 79 20.74 -7.86 -3.72
CA TRP A 79 20.01 -6.62 -3.45
C TRP A 79 18.75 -6.84 -2.63
N PHE A 80 18.46 -5.88 -1.75
CA PHE A 80 17.19 -5.75 -1.07
C PHE A 80 16.26 -4.82 -1.86
N SER A 81 15.00 -5.22 -1.99
CA SER A 81 13.92 -4.39 -2.51
C SER A 81 12.73 -4.44 -1.56
N PHE A 82 11.85 -3.46 -1.67
CA PHE A 82 10.68 -3.35 -0.83
C PHE A 82 9.44 -3.08 -1.67
N ALA A 83 8.35 -3.71 -1.24
CA ALA A 83 6.99 -3.31 -1.59
C ALA A 83 6.33 -2.75 -0.34
N HIS A 84 5.37 -1.85 -0.51
CA HIS A 84 4.52 -1.40 0.58
C HIS A 84 3.07 -1.43 0.13
N SER A 85 2.18 -1.89 1.00
CA SER A 85 0.76 -1.87 0.70
C SER A 85 -0.02 -1.39 1.90
N PHE A 86 -1.01 -0.56 1.64
CA PHE A 86 -1.85 0.04 2.67
C PHE A 86 -3.24 0.26 2.12
N THR A 87 -4.18 0.54 3.01
CA THR A 87 -5.56 0.86 2.67
C THR A 87 -5.91 2.22 3.25
N MET A 88 -6.59 3.05 2.47
CA MET A 88 -7.15 4.32 2.91
C MET A 88 -8.67 4.26 2.86
N GLY A 89 -9.33 4.68 3.94
CA GLY A 89 -10.75 4.99 3.94
C GLY A 89 -10.93 6.49 3.83
N VAL A 90 -11.71 6.93 2.86
CA VAL A 90 -12.02 8.35 2.61
C VAL A 90 -13.52 8.52 2.77
N ALA A 91 -13.92 9.34 3.73
CA ALA A 91 -15.31 9.55 4.14
C ALA A 91 -15.55 11.05 4.43
N PRO A 92 -16.80 11.51 4.60
CA PRO A 92 -17.09 12.93 4.85
C PRO A 92 -16.31 13.52 6.03
N GLU A 93 -16.05 12.71 7.05
CA GLU A 93 -15.35 13.10 8.28
C GLU A 93 -13.82 13.24 8.10
N GLY A 94 -13.27 12.76 6.98
CA GLY A 94 -11.83 12.81 6.69
C GLY A 94 -11.29 11.49 6.16
N LEU A 95 -10.11 11.09 6.63
CA LEU A 95 -9.49 9.84 6.20
C LEU A 95 -8.94 8.98 7.33
N ILE A 96 -8.89 7.68 7.10
CA ILE A 96 -8.19 6.70 7.94
C ILE A 96 -7.21 5.93 7.06
N ILE A 97 -6.03 5.62 7.60
CA ILE A 97 -5.02 4.80 6.93
C ILE A 97 -4.78 3.54 7.77
N TRP A 98 -4.89 2.39 7.12
CA TRP A 98 -4.49 1.09 7.65
C TRP A 98 -3.26 0.62 6.90
N GLN A 99 -2.17 0.43 7.62
CA GLN A 99 -0.93 -0.06 7.05
C GLN A 99 -0.24 -1.02 7.99
N ALA A 100 0.58 -1.88 7.41
CA ALA A 100 1.45 -2.80 8.08
C ALA A 100 2.60 -3.12 7.12
N TRP A 101 3.75 -3.44 7.67
CA TRP A 101 4.90 -3.83 6.86
C TRP A 101 5.46 -5.21 7.22
N GLY A 102 5.21 -5.69 8.44
CA GLY A 102 5.59 -7.04 8.85
C GLY A 102 7.03 -7.11 9.39
N GLU A 103 7.82 -8.04 8.85
CA GLU A 103 9.09 -8.56 9.41
C GLU A 103 10.07 -7.50 9.94
N HIS A 104 10.19 -6.36 9.24
CA HIS A 104 11.12 -5.30 9.63
C HIS A 104 10.41 -4.00 10.06
N GLY A 105 9.09 -4.04 10.23
CA GLY A 105 8.26 -2.89 10.60
C GLY A 105 7.31 -3.22 11.72
N TYR A 106 6.07 -2.75 11.57
CA TYR A 106 5.00 -2.99 12.53
C TYR A 106 3.91 -3.85 11.89
N ARG A 107 3.26 -4.62 12.76
CA ARG A 107 2.02 -5.33 12.44
C ARG A 107 0.83 -4.37 12.46
N LEU A 108 -0.28 -4.82 11.87
CA LEU A 108 -1.50 -4.00 11.83
C LEU A 108 -2.07 -3.73 13.23
N ASP A 109 -1.98 -4.68 14.16
CA ASP A 109 -2.42 -4.49 15.54
C ASP A 109 -1.55 -3.48 16.29
N GLU A 110 -0.23 -3.47 16.06
CA GLU A 110 0.68 -2.46 16.62
C GLU A 110 0.41 -1.07 16.03
N TRP A 111 0.12 -0.99 14.73
CA TRP A 111 -0.32 0.25 14.06
C TRP A 111 -1.60 0.81 14.69
N VAL A 112 -2.59 -0.05 14.92
CA VAL A 112 -3.85 0.35 15.56
C VAL A 112 -3.63 0.76 17.02
N ALA A 113 -2.83 -0.01 17.78
CA ALA A 113 -2.56 0.25 19.19
C ALA A 113 -1.85 1.60 19.44
N ARG A 114 -1.07 2.10 18.45
CA ARG A 114 -0.39 3.40 18.53
C ARG A 114 -1.18 4.56 17.90
N ASP A 115 -2.49 4.41 17.75
CA ASP A 115 -3.38 5.41 17.16
C ASP A 115 -3.10 5.68 15.66
N GLY A 116 -2.46 4.74 14.97
CA GLY A 116 -2.14 4.86 13.54
C GLY A 116 -3.37 4.86 12.64
N SER A 117 -4.46 4.22 13.08
CA SER A 117 -5.74 4.19 12.38
C SER A 117 -6.73 5.27 12.84
N ARG A 118 -6.25 6.34 13.49
CA ARG A 118 -7.10 7.49 13.82
C ARG A 118 -7.67 8.16 12.57
N LEU A 119 -8.81 8.82 12.79
CA LEU A 119 -9.34 9.79 11.84
C LEU A 119 -8.34 10.95 11.70
N ARG A 120 -8.02 11.26 10.45
CA ARG A 120 -7.13 12.35 10.04
C ARG A 120 -7.95 13.43 9.36
N SER A 121 -7.52 14.68 9.53
CA SER A 121 -8.11 15.80 8.82
C SER A 121 -7.80 15.74 7.32
N TRP A 122 -8.53 16.52 6.54
CA TRP A 122 -8.27 16.68 5.11
C TRP A 122 -6.86 17.21 4.81
N ASP A 123 -6.35 18.12 5.63
CA ASP A 123 -4.99 18.68 5.47
C ASP A 123 -3.92 17.61 5.70
N GLU A 124 -4.12 16.73 6.69
CA GLU A 124 -3.23 15.60 6.94
C GLU A 124 -3.26 14.61 5.77
N GLY A 125 -4.45 14.34 5.21
CA GLY A 125 -4.61 13.49 4.03
C GLY A 125 -3.92 14.06 2.79
N ASP A 126 -4.14 15.35 2.52
CA ASP A 126 -3.53 16.05 1.41
C ASP A 126 -1.99 16.06 1.56
N SER A 127 -1.48 16.24 2.78
CA SER A 127 -0.05 16.16 3.06
C SER A 127 0.51 14.76 2.84
N PHE A 128 -0.18 13.73 3.31
CA PHE A 128 0.21 12.33 3.11
C PHE A 128 0.29 11.98 1.63
N VAL A 129 -0.77 12.28 0.87
CA VAL A 129 -0.84 11.98 -0.58
C VAL A 129 0.24 12.73 -1.34
N ARG A 130 0.51 14.00 -0.99
CA ARG A 130 1.59 14.78 -1.60
C ARG A 130 2.96 14.18 -1.32
N ASP A 131 3.25 13.77 -0.08
CA ASP A 131 4.54 13.15 0.25
C ASP A 131 4.68 11.78 -0.42
N PHE A 132 3.60 11.01 -0.53
CA PHE A 132 3.56 9.75 -1.29
C PHE A 132 3.84 9.97 -2.78
N GLU A 133 3.17 10.92 -3.44
CA GLU A 133 3.41 11.22 -4.86
C GLU A 133 4.85 11.69 -5.11
N ARG A 134 5.44 12.45 -4.19
CA ARG A 134 6.85 12.85 -4.26
C ARG A 134 7.81 11.67 -4.09
N LEU A 135 7.43 10.68 -3.29
CA LEU A 135 8.20 9.44 -3.14
C LEU A 135 8.21 8.64 -4.45
N VAL A 136 7.05 8.45 -5.07
CA VAL A 136 6.87 7.52 -6.20
C VAL A 136 7.22 8.14 -7.56
N SER A 137 7.16 9.46 -7.71
CA SER A 137 7.52 10.18 -8.94
C SER A 137 9.02 10.18 -9.26
N GLY A 138 9.88 9.86 -8.28
CA GLY A 138 11.32 9.86 -8.49
C GLY A 138 11.81 8.55 -9.14
N LYS A 139 12.70 8.68 -10.14
CA LYS A 139 13.49 7.55 -10.70
C LYS A 139 14.96 7.59 -10.29
N GLY A 140 15.63 6.44 -10.26
CA GLY A 140 17.07 6.34 -9.96
C GLY A 140 17.37 5.97 -8.51
N VAL A 141 18.53 6.37 -7.99
CA VAL A 141 19.05 5.90 -6.69
C VAL A 141 18.10 6.21 -5.54
N PHE A 142 17.89 5.22 -4.65
CA PHE A 142 17.17 5.43 -3.40
C PHE A 142 18.04 6.21 -2.39
N ASN A 143 17.84 7.52 -2.31
CA ASN A 143 18.67 8.43 -1.53
C ASN A 143 18.01 8.83 -0.19
N ALA A 144 18.74 9.61 0.63
CA ALA A 144 18.26 10.07 1.94
C ALA A 144 16.94 10.85 1.87
N LYS A 145 16.71 11.62 0.81
CA LYS A 145 15.46 12.36 0.60
C LYS A 145 14.28 11.40 0.39
N ARG A 146 14.46 10.35 -0.42
CA ARG A 146 13.44 9.30 -0.58
C ARG A 146 13.22 8.50 0.68
N ASN A 147 14.28 8.15 1.39
CA ASN A 147 14.16 7.47 2.68
C ASN A 147 13.36 8.33 3.69
N MET A 148 13.57 9.64 3.70
CA MET A 148 12.78 10.55 4.54
C MET A 148 11.30 10.58 4.14
N LEU A 149 10.98 10.64 2.85
CA LEU A 149 9.59 10.57 2.37
C LEU A 149 8.95 9.21 2.71
N TYR A 150 9.66 8.11 2.47
CA TYR A 150 9.22 6.77 2.83
C TYR A 150 8.91 6.65 4.32
N LYS A 151 9.80 7.20 5.16
CA LYS A 151 9.59 7.25 6.61
C LYS A 151 8.39 8.09 7.02
N ARG A 152 8.12 9.22 6.36
CA ARG A 152 6.93 10.04 6.65
C ARG A 152 5.63 9.34 6.25
N CYS A 153 5.63 8.59 5.16
CA CYS A 153 4.45 7.83 4.74
C CYS A 153 4.23 6.60 5.63
N PHE A 154 5.30 5.86 5.92
CA PHE A 154 5.18 4.49 6.41
C PHE A 154 5.78 4.25 7.79
N ASP A 155 6.39 5.25 8.45
CA ASP A 155 7.13 5.10 9.70
C ASP A 155 8.25 4.03 9.65
N VAL A 156 8.80 3.79 8.46
CA VAL A 156 9.86 2.82 8.23
C VAL A 156 11.11 3.53 7.70
N ASP A 157 12.27 3.17 8.25
CA ASP A 157 13.56 3.74 7.89
C ASP A 157 14.39 2.70 7.13
N ILE A 158 14.28 2.69 5.80
CA ILE A 158 14.94 1.69 4.94
C ILE A 158 16.46 1.71 5.13
N PHE A 159 17.07 2.86 5.40
CA PHE A 159 18.51 2.95 5.65
C PHE A 159 18.95 2.33 6.97
N LYS A 160 18.06 2.23 7.98
CA LYS A 160 18.37 1.44 9.18
C LYS A 160 18.37 -0.07 8.90
N ILE A 161 17.67 -0.48 7.85
CA ILE A 161 17.44 -1.89 7.51
C ILE A 161 18.51 -2.39 6.53
N CYS A 162 18.82 -1.60 5.51
CA CYS A 162 19.72 -1.95 4.42
C CYS A 162 21.06 -1.18 4.45
N GLY A 163 21.31 -0.41 5.52
CA GLY A 163 22.56 0.33 5.71
C GLY A 163 23.72 -0.57 6.13
N PRO A 164 24.95 -0.03 6.31
CA PRO A 164 26.14 -0.83 6.63
C PRO A 164 26.07 -1.68 7.91
N LYS A 165 25.14 -1.34 8.83
CA LYS A 165 24.87 -2.08 10.07
C LYS A 165 23.45 -2.63 10.12
N GLY A 166 22.73 -2.56 9.00
CA GLY A 166 21.38 -3.06 8.89
C GLY A 166 21.36 -4.59 8.77
N PRO A 167 20.26 -5.25 9.17
CA PRO A 167 20.10 -6.69 9.04
C PRO A 167 20.00 -7.18 7.59
N GLU A 168 19.68 -6.30 6.64
CA GLU A 168 19.39 -6.66 5.26
C GLU A 168 20.49 -6.26 4.28
N ARG A 169 20.42 -6.86 3.09
CA ARG A 169 21.25 -6.51 1.93
C ARG A 169 21.07 -5.03 1.54
N PRO A 170 22.03 -4.43 0.80
CA PRO A 170 21.89 -3.07 0.29
C PRO A 170 20.64 -2.90 -0.58
N VAL A 171 20.02 -1.72 -0.53
CA VAL A 171 18.89 -1.38 -1.42
C VAL A 171 19.32 -1.49 -2.88
N VAL A 172 18.41 -1.93 -3.74
CA VAL A 172 18.57 -1.93 -5.19
C VAL A 172 19.23 -0.64 -5.72
N PRO A 173 20.11 -0.74 -6.73
CA PRO A 173 20.91 0.38 -7.21
C PRO A 173 20.05 1.47 -7.88
N LYS A 174 18.88 1.10 -8.40
CA LYS A 174 17.84 2.01 -8.87
C LYS A 174 16.52 1.63 -8.24
N PHE A 175 15.73 2.62 -7.91
CA PHE A 175 14.35 2.49 -7.46
C PHE A 175 13.44 3.15 -8.49
N GLU A 176 12.42 2.41 -8.90
CA GLU A 176 11.32 2.90 -9.73
C GLU A 176 10.02 2.36 -9.17
N ALA A 177 9.17 3.24 -8.64
CA ALA A 177 7.89 2.84 -8.08
C ALA A 177 6.86 2.60 -9.18
N TRP A 178 6.12 1.51 -9.05
CA TRP A 178 4.92 1.22 -9.80
C TRP A 178 3.76 0.97 -8.85
N ILE A 179 2.66 1.69 -9.08
CA ILE A 179 1.52 1.76 -8.18
C ILE A 179 0.32 1.08 -8.80
N ARG A 180 -0.31 0.20 -8.01
CA ARG A 180 -1.67 -0.28 -8.27
C ARG A 180 -2.63 0.20 -7.21
N LEU A 181 -3.87 0.40 -7.62
CA LEU A 181 -5.00 0.79 -6.82
C LEU A 181 -6.12 -0.24 -6.97
N HIS A 182 -6.78 -0.53 -5.86
CA HIS A 182 -8.06 -1.20 -5.82
C HIS A 182 -9.07 -0.26 -5.15
N VAL A 183 -10.10 0.13 -5.87
CA VAL A 183 -11.07 1.15 -5.42
C VAL A 183 -12.40 0.46 -5.16
N LEU A 184 -12.94 0.68 -3.96
CA LEU A 184 -14.32 0.32 -3.60
C LEU A 184 -15.05 1.62 -3.32
N GLU A 185 -15.95 2.01 -4.22
CA GLU A 185 -16.75 3.23 -4.11
C GLU A 185 -18.07 2.97 -3.38
N ASP A 186 -18.64 4.02 -2.78
CA ASP A 186 -19.95 4.01 -2.10
C ASP A 186 -20.12 2.84 -1.11
N VAL A 187 -19.11 2.62 -0.27
CA VAL A 187 -19.14 1.56 0.74
C VAL A 187 -20.12 1.93 1.85
N LYS A 188 -21.15 1.09 2.06
CA LYS A 188 -22.18 1.29 3.07
C LYS A 188 -22.02 0.33 4.23
N VAL A 189 -22.63 0.67 5.37
CA VAL A 189 -22.65 -0.19 6.56
C VAL A 189 -23.30 -1.54 6.26
N GLU A 190 -24.33 -1.55 5.41
CA GLU A 190 -25.02 -2.76 4.97
C GLU A 190 -24.12 -3.68 4.11
N ASP A 191 -23.09 -3.13 3.45
CA ASP A 191 -22.11 -3.92 2.70
C ASP A 191 -21.11 -4.64 3.62
N ILE A 192 -21.07 -4.32 4.92
CA ILE A 192 -20.16 -4.91 5.90
C ILE A 192 -20.65 -6.30 6.28
N ALA A 193 -20.24 -7.31 5.50
CA ALA A 193 -20.46 -8.71 5.84
C ALA A 193 -19.63 -9.10 7.08
N LYS A 194 -20.27 -9.30 8.23
CA LYS A 194 -19.60 -9.85 9.42
C LYS A 194 -19.12 -11.28 9.14
N PHE A 195 -17.83 -11.47 8.91
CA PHE A 195 -17.24 -12.81 8.90
C PHE A 195 -17.06 -13.29 10.34
N THR A 196 -17.76 -14.37 10.71
CA THR A 196 -17.45 -15.15 11.89
C THR A 196 -16.35 -16.15 11.53
N PHE A 197 -15.17 -16.01 12.12
CA PHE A 197 -14.18 -17.09 12.11
C PHE A 197 -14.73 -18.19 13.04
N SER A 198 -15.42 -19.18 12.48
CA SER A 198 -15.65 -20.43 13.21
C SER A 198 -14.29 -21.11 13.38
N LYS A 199 -13.89 -21.35 14.63
CA LYS A 199 -12.73 -22.21 14.95
C LYS A 199 -13.02 -23.60 14.39
N GLY A 200 -12.45 -23.93 13.23
CA GLY A 200 -12.54 -25.26 12.64
C GLY A 200 -12.35 -25.18 11.14
N GLU A 201 -11.52 -26.06 10.59
CA GLU A 201 -11.20 -26.18 9.15
C GLU A 201 -10.10 -25.25 8.63
N PHE A 202 -8.94 -25.29 9.30
CA PHE A 202 -7.69 -25.41 8.55
C PHE A 202 -7.22 -26.87 8.67
N VAL A 203 -7.59 -27.67 7.68
CA VAL A 203 -6.89 -28.91 7.33
C VAL A 203 -6.55 -28.78 5.85
N GLY A 204 -5.24 -28.80 5.54
CA GLY A 204 -4.71 -28.67 4.18
C GLY A 204 -3.36 -27.99 4.20
#